data_AF-A0A8S2AA79-F1
#
_entry.id   AF-A0A8S2AA79-F1
#
_cell.length_a   1.000
_cell.length_b   1.000
_cell.length_c   1.000
_cell.angle_alpha   90.00
_cell.angle_beta   90.00
_cell.angle_gamma   90.00
#
_symmetry.space_group_name_H-M   'P 1'
#
loop_
_entity.id
_entity.type
_entity.pdbx_description
1 polymer ?
#
loop_
_entity_poly.entity_id
_entity_poly.type
_entity_poly.pdbx_seq_one_letter_code
_entity_poly.pdbx_strand_id
1 'polypeptide(L)'
;MPLDLDLIRKSLVLLKNGKNSEKPFLPLDRNAKRILVTGTHADDLGYQCGGWTKAWFGLSGRITIGTTLLDAIKAAVGDKTEVIYEKTPSEETLASVQGFSYAIVAVGETPYAETLGDNSELTIPLNGNDIVTAVAEKIPTLVVLFSGRPLVLDPPVLDKTEGLVAAWLPGTEGQGMSDVIFGDYDFEGNLPVSWFKRVDQLPLTADANLYDPLFPLGFGLNYNSGENSKPVLTSPI
;
A
#
# COMPACT_ATOMS: atom_id res chain seq x y z
N MET A 1 15.85 1.75 -16.13
CA MET A 1 15.51 2.86 -15.23
C MET A 1 14.21 3.56 -15.61
N PRO A 2 14.00 4.22 -16.77
CA PRO A 2 12.72 4.89 -17.04
C PRO A 2 11.53 3.91 -17.20
N LEU A 3 11.79 2.72 -17.75
CA LEU A 3 10.76 1.69 -17.97
C LEU A 3 10.28 1.08 -16.66
N ASP A 4 11.18 0.83 -15.71
CA ASP A 4 10.88 0.17 -14.44
C ASP A 4 9.97 1.05 -13.56
N LEU A 5 10.24 2.36 -13.54
CA LEU A 5 9.38 3.34 -12.87
C LEU A 5 7.96 3.37 -13.45
N ASP A 6 7.84 3.29 -14.79
CA ASP A 6 6.54 3.29 -15.46
C ASP A 6 5.70 2.06 -15.11
N LEU A 7 6.34 0.88 -15.07
CA LEU A 7 5.69 -0.37 -14.69
C LEU A 7 5.22 -0.34 -13.24
N ILE A 8 6.03 0.18 -12.32
CA ILE A 8 5.64 0.30 -10.92
C ILE A 8 4.43 1.20 -10.80
N ARG A 9 4.47 2.43 -11.34
CA ARG A 9 3.34 3.38 -11.28
C ARG A 9 2.02 2.76 -11.75
N LYS A 10 2.05 2.04 -12.87
CA LYS A 10 0.88 1.40 -13.47
C LYS A 10 0.40 0.15 -12.73
N SER A 11 1.25 -0.45 -11.91
CA SER A 11 0.89 -1.61 -11.09
C SER A 11 0.13 -1.23 -9.82
N LEU A 12 0.35 -0.02 -9.29
CA LEU A 12 -0.22 0.41 -8.02
C LEU A 12 -1.73 0.62 -8.16
N VAL A 13 -2.50 0.00 -7.26
CA VAL A 13 -3.95 0.12 -7.25
C VAL A 13 -4.40 0.92 -6.03
N LEU A 14 -5.03 2.06 -6.27
CA LEU A 14 -5.64 2.87 -5.22
C LEU A 14 -6.98 2.27 -4.82
N LEU A 15 -7.06 1.76 -3.59
CA LEU A 15 -8.25 1.10 -3.05
C LEU A 15 -9.16 2.06 -2.28
N LYS A 16 -8.57 3.07 -1.64
CA LYS A 16 -9.27 4.09 -0.87
C LYS A 16 -8.59 5.43 -1.00
N ASN A 17 -9.36 6.51 -1.17
CA ASN A 17 -8.84 7.88 -1.27
C ASN A 17 -9.75 8.91 -0.58
N GLY A 18 -9.72 8.93 0.74
CA GLY A 18 -10.56 9.73 1.63
C GLY A 18 -11.62 8.88 2.34
N LYS A 19 -12.13 9.38 3.48
CA LYS A 19 -13.32 8.82 4.14
C LYS A 19 -14.61 9.13 3.39
N ASN A 20 -14.61 10.19 2.59
CA ASN A 20 -15.72 10.58 1.71
C ASN A 20 -15.18 11.04 0.35
N SER A 21 -15.93 10.75 -0.70
CA SER A 21 -15.55 10.98 -2.11
C SER A 21 -15.41 12.46 -2.50
N GLU A 22 -15.85 13.39 -1.64
CA GLU A 22 -15.77 14.83 -1.88
C GLU A 22 -14.42 15.45 -1.50
N LYS A 23 -13.63 14.78 -0.64
CA LYS A 23 -12.34 15.29 -0.19
C LYS A 23 -11.28 14.20 -0.30
N PRO A 24 -10.62 14.06 -1.47
CA PRO A 24 -9.57 13.07 -1.64
C PRO A 24 -8.39 13.36 -0.70
N PHE A 25 -7.76 12.29 -0.23
CA PHE A 25 -6.57 12.37 0.62
C PHE A 25 -5.27 12.47 -0.18
N LEU A 26 -5.22 11.80 -1.33
CA LEU A 26 -4.16 11.84 -2.32
C LEU A 26 -4.52 12.78 -3.48
N PRO A 27 -3.52 13.45 -4.08
CA PRO A 27 -2.09 13.37 -3.78
C PRO A 27 -1.71 14.04 -2.45
N LEU A 28 -0.68 13.53 -1.79
CA LEU A 28 -0.16 14.14 -0.54
C LEU A 28 0.55 15.46 -0.82
N ASP A 29 0.49 16.38 0.15
CA ASP A 29 1.21 17.66 0.07
C ASP A 29 2.72 17.49 0.31
N ARG A 30 3.51 17.59 -0.76
CA ARG A 30 4.99 17.57 -0.71
C ARG A 30 5.61 18.64 0.16
N ASN A 31 4.90 19.72 0.46
CA ASN A 31 5.40 20.84 1.25
C ASN A 31 4.96 20.76 2.72
N ALA A 32 4.41 19.63 3.16
CA ALA A 32 4.10 19.37 4.56
C ALA A 32 5.33 19.65 5.43
N LYS A 33 5.13 20.33 6.56
CA LYS A 33 6.25 20.69 7.44
C LYS A 33 6.91 19.47 8.08
N ARG A 34 6.09 18.49 8.47
CA ARG A 34 6.51 17.30 9.19
C ARG A 34 5.58 16.13 8.91
N ILE A 35 6.15 14.98 8.62
CA ILE A 35 5.44 13.76 8.23
C ILE A 35 6.01 12.55 8.98
N LEU A 36 5.17 11.54 9.19
CA LEU A 36 5.60 10.25 9.73
C LEU A 36 5.66 9.22 8.60
N VAL A 37 6.78 8.51 8.49
CA VAL A 37 6.89 7.29 7.68
C VAL A 37 7.15 6.14 8.65
N THR A 38 6.36 5.08 8.59
CA THR A 38 6.48 3.98 9.55
C THR A 38 6.05 2.64 8.95
N GLY A 39 6.20 1.57 9.70
CA GLY A 39 5.87 0.21 9.30
C GLY A 39 7.08 -0.58 8.82
N THR A 40 6.94 -1.90 8.88
CA THR A 40 8.00 -2.88 8.65
C THR A 40 8.56 -2.86 7.24
N HIS A 41 7.80 -2.34 6.27
CA HIS A 41 8.14 -2.35 4.84
C HIS A 41 8.66 -1.00 4.32
N ALA A 42 8.59 0.07 5.13
CA ALA A 42 8.94 1.42 4.66
C ALA A 42 10.40 1.54 4.20
N ASP A 43 11.33 0.89 4.90
CA ASP A 43 12.77 0.90 4.59
C ASP A 43 13.35 -0.52 4.51
N ASP A 44 12.64 -1.42 3.83
CA ASP A 44 13.09 -2.79 3.59
C ASP A 44 12.97 -3.16 2.10
N LEU A 45 14.09 -3.05 1.38
CA LEU A 45 14.12 -3.31 -0.07
C LEU A 45 13.82 -4.77 -0.40
N GLY A 46 14.22 -5.70 0.47
CA GLY A 46 13.96 -7.12 0.30
C GLY A 46 12.48 -7.45 0.41
N TYR A 47 11.78 -6.85 1.37
CA TYR A 47 10.33 -6.98 1.49
C TYR A 47 9.58 -6.34 0.32
N GLN A 48 10.04 -5.18 -0.16
CA GLN A 48 9.52 -4.52 -1.36
C GLN A 48 9.63 -5.41 -2.62
N CYS A 49 10.67 -6.24 -2.71
CA CYS A 49 10.88 -7.14 -3.84
C CYS A 49 10.16 -8.50 -3.71
N GLY A 50 10.07 -9.04 -2.50
CA GLY A 50 9.48 -10.36 -2.24
C GLY A 50 10.39 -11.55 -2.59
N GLY A 51 9.76 -12.71 -2.81
CA GLY A 51 10.44 -13.95 -3.17
C GLY A 51 11.21 -13.85 -4.50
N TRP A 52 12.04 -14.85 -4.79
CA TRP A 52 12.84 -14.93 -6.01
C TRP A 52 13.82 -13.76 -6.26
N THR A 53 14.05 -12.91 -5.25
CA THR A 53 14.99 -11.79 -5.34
C THR A 53 16.23 -12.08 -4.52
N LYS A 54 17.39 -12.24 -5.19
CA LYS A 54 18.71 -12.63 -4.63
C LYS A 54 18.77 -14.01 -3.96
N ALA A 55 17.72 -14.42 -3.26
CA ALA A 55 17.52 -15.76 -2.72
C ALA A 55 16.17 -16.30 -3.18
N TRP A 56 16.02 -17.63 -3.17
CA TRP A 56 14.79 -18.30 -3.59
C TRP A 56 13.56 -17.78 -2.84
N PHE A 57 13.62 -17.75 -1.51
CA PHE A 57 12.53 -17.24 -0.68
C PHE A 57 12.58 -15.73 -0.46
N GLY A 58 13.51 -15.01 -1.09
CA GLY A 58 13.81 -13.61 -0.80
C GLY A 58 14.53 -13.42 0.54
N LEU A 59 14.77 -12.16 0.89
CA LEU A 59 15.53 -11.75 2.08
C LEU A 59 14.95 -10.43 2.63
N SER A 60 15.27 -10.07 3.87
CA SER A 60 14.98 -8.75 4.46
C SER A 60 16.18 -7.81 4.33
N GLY A 61 15.92 -6.51 4.28
CA GLY A 61 16.89 -5.43 4.30
C GLY A 61 17.34 -4.97 2.91
N ARG A 62 18.47 -4.27 2.85
CA ARG A 62 19.08 -3.81 1.59
C ARG A 62 19.87 -4.92 0.92
N ILE A 63 19.15 -5.79 0.22
CA ILE A 63 19.70 -7.02 -0.39
C ILE A 63 20.30 -6.80 -1.78
N THR A 64 20.01 -5.66 -2.40
CA THR A 64 20.48 -5.26 -3.73
C THR A 64 20.51 -3.74 -3.85
N ILE A 65 20.93 -3.22 -5.02
CA ILE A 65 20.84 -1.80 -5.35
C ILE A 65 19.38 -1.48 -5.68
N GLY A 66 18.84 -0.43 -5.06
CA GLY A 66 17.48 0.04 -5.28
C GLY A 66 17.13 1.16 -4.30
N THR A 67 15.91 1.65 -4.43
CA THR A 67 15.32 2.74 -3.64
C THR A 67 14.14 2.18 -2.86
N THR A 68 14.19 2.30 -1.53
CA THR A 68 13.04 1.92 -0.67
C THR A 68 11.93 2.97 -0.79
N LEU A 69 10.73 2.64 -0.32
CA LEU A 69 9.65 3.63 -0.19
C LEU A 69 10.08 4.84 0.66
N LEU A 70 10.80 4.62 1.78
CA LEU A 70 11.32 5.70 2.62
C LEU A 70 12.29 6.60 1.87
N ASP A 71 13.24 6.02 1.13
CA ASP A 71 14.19 6.79 0.31
C ASP A 71 13.45 7.65 -0.72
N ALA A 72 12.46 7.05 -1.40
CA ALA A 72 11.64 7.71 -2.41
C ALA A 72 10.83 8.87 -1.82
N ILE A 73 10.20 8.67 -0.65
CA ILE A 73 9.46 9.73 0.06
C ILE A 73 10.39 10.88 0.44
N LYS A 74 11.55 10.58 1.04
CA LYS A 74 12.54 11.61 1.42
C LYS A 74 13.00 12.42 0.21
N ALA A 75 13.27 11.76 -0.91
CA ALA A 75 13.64 12.43 -2.15
C ALA A 75 12.52 13.32 -2.70
N ALA A 76 11.26 12.88 -2.60
CA ALA A 76 10.11 13.61 -3.14
C ALA A 76 9.72 14.86 -2.34
N VAL A 77 9.82 14.82 -1.00
CA VAL A 77 9.48 15.97 -0.14
C VAL A 77 10.66 16.93 0.06
N GLY A 78 11.90 16.43 -0.08
CA GLY A 78 13.12 17.23 0.04
C GLY A 78 13.40 17.74 1.46
N ASP A 79 14.41 18.59 1.59
CA ASP A 79 15.01 18.96 2.89
C ASP A 79 14.15 19.92 3.75
N LYS A 80 13.06 20.46 3.19
CA LYS A 80 12.18 21.39 3.91
C LYS A 80 11.14 20.68 4.78
N THR A 81 10.93 19.39 4.53
CA THR A 81 9.99 18.55 5.27
C THR A 81 10.75 17.70 6.27
N GLU A 82 10.38 17.79 7.54
CA GLU A 82 10.90 16.89 8.56
C GLU A 82 10.24 15.51 8.41
N VAL A 83 11.02 14.54 7.93
CA VAL A 83 10.58 13.14 7.81
C VAL A 83 11.01 12.37 9.05
N ILE A 84 10.06 12.06 9.94
CA ILE A 84 10.29 11.14 11.05
C ILE A 84 10.08 9.72 10.55
N TYR A 85 11.08 8.86 10.74
CA TYR A 85 10.98 7.44 10.44
C TYR A 85 11.22 6.60 11.68
N GLU A 86 10.25 5.72 11.96
CA GLU A 86 10.35 4.67 12.96
C GLU A 86 9.74 3.39 12.36
N LYS A 87 10.47 2.26 12.34
CA LYS A 87 9.93 1.00 11.82
C LYS A 87 8.64 0.58 12.54
N THR A 88 8.64 0.73 13.86
CA THR A 88 7.45 0.63 14.72
C THR A 88 7.37 1.92 15.52
N PRO A 89 6.26 2.66 15.46
CA PRO A 89 6.20 3.98 16.06
C PRO A 89 6.21 3.89 17.59
N SER A 90 7.00 4.74 18.24
CA SER A 90 7.09 4.81 19.70
C SER A 90 5.85 5.49 20.30
N GLU A 91 5.58 5.24 21.58
CA GLU A 91 4.51 5.95 22.30
C GLU A 91 4.73 7.48 22.30
N GLU A 92 5.98 7.93 22.34
CA GLU A 92 6.35 9.36 22.28
C GLU A 92 5.98 9.99 20.93
N THR A 93 6.31 9.31 19.82
CA THR A 93 5.92 9.74 18.48
C THR A 93 4.40 9.79 18.34
N LEU A 94 3.70 8.75 18.82
CA LEU A 94 2.24 8.68 18.81
C LEU A 94 1.58 9.61 19.84
N ALA A 95 2.31 10.19 20.80
CA ALA A 95 1.80 11.23 21.69
C ALA A 95 1.98 12.64 21.07
N SER A 96 2.95 12.80 20.18
CA SER A 96 3.33 14.08 19.55
C SER A 96 2.58 14.37 18.24
N VAL A 97 1.31 13.95 18.15
CA VAL A 97 0.54 13.88 16.89
C VAL A 97 0.22 15.24 16.28
N GLN A 98 0.16 16.30 17.09
CA GLN A 98 -0.17 17.66 16.62
C GLN A 98 0.86 18.22 15.63
N GLY A 99 2.05 17.63 15.52
CA GLY A 99 3.08 18.07 14.60
C GLY A 99 3.00 17.44 13.20
N PHE A 100 2.29 16.32 13.02
CA PHE A 100 2.31 15.58 11.75
C PHE A 100 1.19 16.01 10.82
N SER A 101 1.52 16.32 9.57
CA SER A 101 0.53 16.64 8.53
C SER A 101 -0.19 15.38 8.05
N TYR A 102 0.55 14.29 7.90
CA TYR A 102 0.05 12.96 7.56
C TYR A 102 1.09 11.89 7.93
N ALA A 103 0.66 10.63 7.91
CA ALA A 103 1.52 9.46 8.04
C ALA A 103 1.43 8.57 6.79
N ILE A 104 2.55 7.94 6.43
CA ILE A 104 2.62 6.87 5.44
C ILE A 104 3.05 5.60 6.18
N VAL A 105 2.15 4.62 6.24
CA VAL A 105 2.35 3.34 6.94
C VAL A 105 2.53 2.23 5.92
N ALA A 106 3.73 1.65 5.88
CA ALA A 106 4.11 0.59 4.95
C ALA A 106 4.15 -0.77 5.66
N VAL A 107 3.20 -1.63 5.35
CA VAL A 107 3.03 -2.96 5.96
C VAL A 107 2.77 -4.00 4.87
N GLY A 108 2.90 -5.29 5.18
CA GLY A 108 2.82 -6.29 4.13
C GLY A 108 3.31 -7.69 4.51
N GLU A 109 3.25 -8.59 3.54
CA GLU A 109 3.80 -9.94 3.66
C GLU A 109 5.33 -9.93 3.64
N THR A 110 5.96 -10.77 4.47
CA THR A 110 7.38 -11.08 4.29
C THR A 110 7.60 -11.86 2.99
N PRO A 111 8.80 -11.82 2.39
CA PRO A 111 9.12 -12.63 1.21
C PRO A 111 8.84 -14.12 1.42
N TYR A 112 8.27 -14.75 0.39
CA TYR A 112 8.04 -16.18 0.31
C TYR A 112 8.14 -16.63 -1.15
N ALA A 113 8.35 -17.93 -1.36
CA ALA A 113 8.20 -18.57 -2.66
C ALA A 113 7.59 -19.97 -2.47
N GLU A 114 6.73 -20.35 -3.41
CA GLU A 114 6.11 -21.68 -3.47
C GLU A 114 5.38 -22.05 -2.16
N THR A 115 5.67 -23.22 -1.60
CA THR A 115 4.97 -23.80 -0.44
C THR A 115 5.14 -22.98 0.84
N LEU A 116 6.20 -22.17 0.96
CA LEU A 116 6.34 -21.25 2.10
C LEU A 116 5.36 -20.09 2.03
N GLY A 117 4.70 -19.88 0.89
CA GLY A 117 3.62 -18.92 0.71
C GLY A 117 2.24 -19.46 1.08
N ASP A 118 2.07 -20.76 1.34
CA ASP A 118 0.76 -21.32 1.66
C ASP A 118 0.27 -20.77 3.02
N ASN A 119 -0.88 -20.09 3.01
CA ASN A 119 -1.42 -19.41 4.19
C ASN A 119 -2.96 -19.40 4.14
N SER A 120 -3.61 -19.99 5.15
CA SER A 120 -5.08 -20.06 5.27
C SER A 120 -5.70 -18.80 5.89
N GLU A 121 -4.91 -18.03 6.65
CA GLU A 121 -5.40 -16.88 7.40
C GLU A 121 -5.36 -15.59 6.58
N LEU A 122 -4.35 -15.46 5.70
CA LEU A 122 -4.16 -14.32 4.79
C LEU A 122 -4.27 -12.95 5.49
N THR A 123 -3.84 -12.83 6.74
CA THR A 123 -3.80 -11.57 7.49
C THR A 123 -2.49 -10.82 7.26
N ILE A 124 -2.48 -9.51 7.52
CA ILE A 124 -1.26 -8.69 7.43
C ILE A 124 -0.32 -9.08 8.58
N PRO A 125 0.89 -9.63 8.32
CA PRO A 125 1.77 -10.12 9.37
C PRO A 125 2.53 -8.98 10.07
N LEU A 126 3.41 -9.36 11.01
CA LEU A 126 4.31 -8.45 11.73
C LEU A 126 3.56 -7.33 12.47
N ASN A 127 2.40 -7.64 13.04
CA ASN A 127 1.50 -6.69 13.72
C ASN A 127 1.09 -5.52 12.82
N GLY A 128 1.02 -5.72 11.50
CA GLY A 128 0.73 -4.65 10.54
C GLY A 128 -0.62 -3.98 10.80
N ASN A 129 -1.66 -4.75 11.13
CA ASN A 129 -2.99 -4.22 11.49
C ASN A 129 -2.92 -3.31 12.73
N ASP A 130 -2.15 -3.70 13.75
CA ASP A 130 -2.00 -2.92 14.98
C ASP A 130 -1.23 -1.62 14.73
N ILE A 131 -0.14 -1.68 13.95
CA ILE A 131 0.65 -0.50 13.59
C ILE A 131 -0.22 0.49 12.80
N VAL A 132 -0.95 0.01 11.80
CA VAL A 132 -1.85 0.86 11.00
C VAL A 132 -2.91 1.50 11.89
N THR A 133 -3.57 0.71 12.73
CA THR A 133 -4.65 1.21 13.60
C THR A 133 -4.14 2.25 14.58
N ALA A 134 -3.03 1.98 15.28
CA ALA A 134 -2.45 2.88 16.26
C ALA A 134 -2.05 4.24 15.68
N VAL A 135 -1.59 4.27 14.42
CA VAL A 135 -1.22 5.51 13.72
C VAL A 135 -2.46 6.22 13.18
N ALA A 136 -3.35 5.49 12.50
CA ALA A 136 -4.55 6.04 11.86
C ALA A 136 -5.59 6.59 12.85
N GLU A 137 -5.56 6.15 14.11
CA GLU A 137 -6.36 6.75 15.18
C GLU A 137 -5.97 8.19 15.51
N LYS A 138 -4.73 8.60 15.17
CA LYS A 138 -4.17 9.87 15.63
C LYS A 138 -3.68 10.79 14.52
N ILE A 139 -3.27 10.23 13.37
CA ILE A 139 -2.69 10.96 12.25
C ILE A 139 -3.41 10.54 10.96
N PRO A 140 -3.81 11.48 10.07
CA PRO A 140 -4.31 11.15 8.74
C PRO A 140 -3.32 10.23 8.01
N THR A 141 -3.76 9.03 7.64
CA THR A 141 -2.85 7.94 7.27
C THR A 141 -3.11 7.40 5.87
N LEU A 142 -2.04 7.33 5.07
CA LEU A 142 -1.94 6.51 3.88
C LEU A 142 -1.34 5.16 4.26
N VAL A 143 -2.03 4.06 3.95
CA VAL A 143 -1.46 2.72 4.02
C VAL A 143 -0.94 2.32 2.65
N VAL A 144 0.30 1.86 2.60
CA VAL A 144 0.91 1.22 1.43
C VAL A 144 1.10 -0.25 1.75
N LEU A 145 0.26 -1.10 1.15
CA LEU A 145 0.23 -2.54 1.42
C LEU A 145 1.08 -3.30 0.40
N PHE A 146 2.14 -3.95 0.88
CA PHE A 146 3.01 -4.82 0.08
C PHE A 146 2.55 -6.27 0.23
N SER A 147 2.09 -6.90 -0.84
CA SER A 147 1.64 -8.28 -0.78
C SER A 147 1.69 -8.96 -2.15
N GLY A 148 1.88 -10.27 -2.18
CA GLY A 148 1.80 -11.04 -3.43
C GLY A 148 0.36 -11.28 -3.88
N ARG A 149 -0.62 -10.93 -3.04
CA ARG A 149 -2.05 -11.30 -3.16
C ARG A 149 -2.94 -10.43 -2.27
N PRO A 150 -4.27 -10.46 -2.45
CA PRO A 150 -5.20 -9.87 -1.50
C PRO A 150 -5.06 -10.48 -0.10
N LEU A 151 -5.15 -9.63 0.92
CA LEU A 151 -5.12 -10.00 2.33
C LEU A 151 -6.41 -9.56 3.02
N VAL A 152 -6.70 -10.14 4.18
CA VAL A 152 -7.74 -9.66 5.09
C VAL A 152 -7.41 -8.21 5.47
N LEU A 153 -8.34 -7.31 5.17
CA LEU A 153 -8.30 -5.91 5.59
C LEU A 153 -9.25 -5.75 6.77
N ASP A 154 -8.69 -5.71 7.98
CA ASP A 154 -9.49 -5.61 9.20
C ASP A 154 -10.34 -4.31 9.18
N PRO A 155 -11.57 -4.33 9.74
CA PRO A 155 -12.42 -3.14 9.74
C PRO A 155 -11.75 -1.86 10.26
N PRO A 156 -10.93 -1.87 11.35
CA PRO A 156 -10.20 -0.68 11.78
C PRO A 156 -9.26 -0.10 10.74
N VAL A 157 -8.59 -0.95 9.93
CA VAL A 157 -7.74 -0.50 8.82
C VAL A 157 -8.57 0.23 7.78
N LEU A 158 -9.72 -0.35 7.39
CA LEU A 158 -10.61 0.27 6.40
C LEU A 158 -11.29 1.54 6.93
N ASP A 159 -11.68 1.59 8.20
CA ASP A 159 -12.47 2.68 8.76
C ASP A 159 -11.63 3.90 9.15
N LYS A 160 -10.42 3.66 9.69
CA LYS A 160 -9.59 4.73 10.27
C LYS A 160 -8.67 5.41 9.27
N THR A 161 -8.20 4.67 8.26
CA THR A 161 -7.24 5.19 7.28
C THR A 161 -7.89 6.15 6.31
N GLU A 162 -7.12 7.11 5.80
CA GLU A 162 -7.60 8.06 4.79
C GLU A 162 -7.30 7.52 3.38
N GLY A 163 -6.17 6.86 3.17
CA GLY A 163 -5.83 6.22 1.90
C GLY A 163 -5.33 4.80 2.06
N LEU A 164 -5.56 3.97 1.04
CA LEU A 164 -5.04 2.61 0.96
C LEU A 164 -4.60 2.32 -0.48
N VAL A 165 -3.33 1.94 -0.64
CA VAL A 165 -2.74 1.54 -1.92
C VAL A 165 -2.29 0.09 -1.81
N ALA A 166 -2.73 -0.75 -2.75
CA ALA A 166 -2.12 -2.06 -2.97
C ALA A 166 -0.89 -1.87 -3.86
N ALA A 167 0.30 -2.06 -3.26
CA ALA A 167 1.58 -1.87 -3.94
C ALA A 167 2.14 -3.15 -4.57
N TRP A 168 1.53 -4.30 -4.26
CA TRP A 168 1.99 -5.62 -4.66
C TRP A 168 3.43 -5.89 -4.18
N LEU A 169 4.30 -6.35 -5.08
CA LEU A 169 5.74 -6.51 -4.87
C LEU A 169 6.48 -5.70 -5.95
N PRO A 170 6.64 -4.38 -5.76
CA PRO A 170 7.03 -3.47 -6.84
C PRO A 170 8.52 -3.53 -7.24
N GLY A 171 9.34 -4.35 -6.58
CA GLY A 171 10.74 -4.54 -6.97
C GLY A 171 11.65 -3.43 -6.43
N THR A 172 12.65 -2.99 -7.20
CA THR A 172 13.74 -2.15 -6.66
C THR A 172 13.49 -0.64 -6.72
N GLU A 173 12.55 -0.16 -7.52
CA GLU A 173 12.46 1.27 -7.86
C GLU A 173 11.34 1.98 -7.09
N GLY A 174 11.54 2.19 -5.79
CA GLY A 174 10.53 2.82 -4.92
C GLY A 174 10.07 4.22 -5.34
N GLN A 175 10.83 4.91 -6.20
CA GLN A 175 10.44 6.19 -6.78
C GLN A 175 9.15 6.12 -7.60
N GLY A 176 8.85 4.99 -8.26
CA GLY A 176 7.58 4.82 -8.95
C GLY A 176 6.38 4.90 -8.00
N MET A 177 6.55 4.55 -6.72
CA MET A 177 5.51 4.75 -5.70
C MET A 177 5.36 6.21 -5.31
N SER A 178 6.47 6.94 -5.07
CA SER A 178 6.39 8.36 -4.71
C SER A 178 5.76 9.22 -5.81
N ASP A 179 6.04 8.90 -7.08
CA ASP A 179 5.48 9.59 -8.25
C ASP A 179 3.94 9.68 -8.20
N VAL A 180 3.26 8.58 -7.82
CA VAL A 180 1.79 8.55 -7.69
C VAL A 180 1.30 8.84 -6.27
N ILE A 181 2.16 8.88 -5.24
CA ILE A 181 1.71 9.32 -3.91
C ILE A 181 1.63 10.85 -3.86
N PHE A 182 2.50 11.54 -4.60
CA PHE A 182 2.66 12.98 -4.58
C PHE A 182 2.13 13.70 -5.83
N GLY A 183 1.45 12.97 -6.73
CA GLY A 183 0.71 13.56 -7.84
C GLY A 183 1.54 13.97 -9.04
N ASP A 184 2.74 13.40 -9.24
CA ASP A 184 3.46 13.54 -10.52
C ASP A 184 2.78 12.74 -11.63
N TYR A 185 2.16 11.62 -11.25
CA TYR A 185 1.30 10.80 -12.08
C TYR A 185 0.02 10.43 -11.33
N ASP A 186 -1.03 10.08 -12.08
CA ASP A 186 -2.27 9.53 -11.52
C ASP A 186 -2.15 8.02 -11.34
N PHE A 187 -3.06 7.43 -10.56
CA PHE A 187 -3.19 5.98 -10.46
C PHE A 187 -3.92 5.44 -11.69
N GLU A 188 -3.30 4.44 -12.32
CA GLU A 188 -3.85 3.76 -13.50
C GLU A 188 -4.11 2.27 -13.24
N GLY A 189 -3.62 1.73 -12.12
CA GLY A 189 -3.74 0.31 -11.81
C GLY A 189 -5.16 -0.11 -11.48
N ASN A 190 -5.55 -1.26 -12.01
CA ASN A 190 -6.79 -1.94 -11.66
C ASN A 190 -6.47 -3.32 -11.07
N LEU A 191 -7.30 -3.77 -10.12
CA LEU A 191 -7.15 -5.06 -9.46
C LEU A 191 -7.18 -6.20 -10.51
N PRO A 192 -6.09 -6.99 -10.64
CA PRO A 192 -6.06 -8.14 -11.54
C PRO A 192 -6.72 -9.38 -10.91
N VAL A 193 -7.08 -9.29 -9.63
CA VAL A 193 -7.74 -10.34 -8.84
C VAL A 193 -8.79 -9.73 -7.93
N SER A 194 -9.85 -10.47 -7.61
CA SER A 194 -10.87 -9.97 -6.69
C SER A 194 -10.34 -9.91 -5.26
N TRP A 195 -10.63 -8.84 -4.54
CA TRP A 195 -10.30 -8.73 -3.12
C TRP A 195 -11.46 -9.31 -2.29
N PHE A 196 -11.21 -10.37 -1.52
CA PHE A 196 -12.24 -11.00 -0.69
C PHE A 196 -12.55 -10.16 0.57
N LYS A 197 -13.75 -10.30 1.13
CA LYS A 197 -14.10 -9.70 2.43
C LYS A 197 -13.61 -10.58 3.58
N ARG A 198 -13.68 -11.90 3.40
CA ARG A 198 -13.29 -12.92 4.38
C ARG A 198 -12.66 -14.12 3.69
N VAL A 199 -11.75 -14.80 4.38
CA VAL A 199 -11.09 -16.01 3.86
C VAL A 199 -12.07 -17.15 3.57
N ASP A 200 -13.19 -17.21 4.29
CA ASP A 200 -14.25 -18.22 4.09
C ASP A 200 -15.00 -18.11 2.75
N GLN A 201 -14.77 -17.02 2.00
CA GLN A 201 -15.32 -16.84 0.64
C GLN A 201 -14.46 -17.50 -0.44
N LEU A 202 -13.27 -18.01 -0.09
CA LEU A 202 -12.35 -18.57 -1.07
C LEU A 202 -12.73 -20.01 -1.45
N PRO A 203 -12.61 -20.40 -2.74
CA PRO A 203 -12.15 -19.59 -3.87
C PRO A 203 -13.22 -18.58 -4.36
N LEU A 204 -12.81 -17.33 -4.58
CA LEU A 204 -13.66 -16.25 -5.09
C LEU A 204 -13.29 -15.94 -6.55
N THR A 205 -14.14 -16.37 -7.49
CA THR A 205 -13.96 -16.11 -8.92
C THR A 205 -15.13 -15.26 -9.45
N ALA A 206 -14.86 -14.42 -10.47
CA ALA A 206 -15.84 -13.46 -10.99
C ALA A 206 -17.06 -14.12 -11.69
N ASP A 207 -16.91 -15.38 -12.09
CA ASP A 207 -17.94 -16.23 -12.69
C ASP A 207 -18.75 -17.05 -11.66
N ALA A 208 -18.39 -16.97 -10.36
CA ALA A 208 -19.11 -17.69 -9.32
C ALA A 208 -20.53 -17.12 -9.10
N ASN A 209 -21.49 -18.02 -8.87
CA ASN A 209 -22.91 -17.65 -8.63
C ASN A 209 -23.12 -16.71 -7.43
N LEU A 210 -22.16 -16.64 -6.50
CA LEU A 210 -22.18 -15.81 -5.30
C LEU A 210 -20.94 -14.91 -5.24
N TYR A 211 -20.77 -14.07 -6.25
CA TYR A 211 -19.68 -13.09 -6.32
C TYR A 211 -19.94 -11.88 -5.41
N ASP A 212 -19.33 -11.87 -4.22
CA ASP A 212 -19.45 -10.79 -3.22
C ASP A 212 -18.07 -10.30 -2.70
N PRO A 213 -17.25 -9.66 -3.56
CA PRO A 213 -15.92 -9.17 -3.18
C PRO A 213 -16.00 -7.92 -2.28
N LEU A 214 -14.92 -7.65 -1.54
CA LEU A 214 -14.67 -6.35 -0.92
C LEU A 214 -14.36 -5.30 -1.99
N PHE A 215 -13.46 -5.65 -2.91
CA PHE A 215 -13.18 -4.88 -4.12
C PHE A 215 -13.22 -5.82 -5.33
N PRO A 216 -14.06 -5.53 -6.35
CA PRO A 216 -14.22 -6.43 -7.48
C PRO A 216 -12.98 -6.46 -8.39
N LEU A 217 -12.89 -7.48 -9.23
CA LEU A 217 -11.92 -7.55 -10.33
C LEU A 217 -12.04 -6.28 -11.19
N GLY A 218 -10.90 -5.69 -11.55
CA GLY A 218 -10.84 -4.45 -12.31
C GLY A 218 -11.08 -3.17 -11.49
N PHE A 219 -11.32 -3.27 -10.17
CA PHE A 219 -11.46 -2.09 -9.32
C PHE A 219 -10.12 -1.34 -9.20
N GLY A 220 -10.18 -0.01 -9.24
CA GLY A 220 -9.04 0.86 -8.98
C GLY A 220 -9.49 2.31 -9.09
N LEU A 221 -9.15 3.11 -8.09
CA LEU A 221 -9.43 4.55 -8.10
C LEU A 221 -8.29 5.30 -8.80
N ASN A 222 -8.61 6.49 -9.28
CA ASN A 222 -7.69 7.56 -9.65
C ASN A 222 -8.02 8.81 -8.82
N TYR A 223 -7.28 9.91 -8.97
CA TYR A 223 -7.55 11.12 -8.19
C TYR A 223 -8.93 11.75 -8.45
N ASN A 224 -9.51 11.49 -9.62
CA ASN A 224 -10.74 12.12 -10.09
C ASN A 224 -11.99 11.22 -9.99
N SER A 225 -11.84 9.95 -9.63
CA SER A 225 -12.97 9.04 -9.46
C SER A 225 -13.71 9.35 -8.17
N GLY A 226 -14.82 10.10 -8.29
CA GLY A 226 -15.93 9.98 -7.36
C GLY A 226 -16.55 8.57 -7.45
N GLU A 227 -17.20 8.09 -6.39
CA GLU A 227 -17.68 6.71 -6.10
C GLU A 227 -18.42 5.91 -7.20
N ASN A 228 -18.58 6.41 -8.42
CA ASN A 228 -19.33 5.80 -9.50
C ASN A 228 -18.50 5.21 -10.65
N SER A 229 -17.21 4.88 -10.46
CA SER A 229 -16.51 3.97 -11.38
C SER A 229 -17.02 2.54 -11.19
N LYS A 230 -18.21 2.25 -11.72
CA LYS A 230 -18.68 0.87 -11.87
C LYS A 230 -17.64 0.10 -12.70
N PRO A 231 -17.23 -1.11 -12.28
CA PRO A 231 -16.32 -1.91 -13.08
C PRO A 231 -16.96 -2.17 -14.44
N VAL A 232 -16.21 -1.89 -15.50
CA VAL A 232 -16.53 -2.40 -16.82
C VAL A 232 -16.25 -3.89 -16.76
N LEU A 233 -17.30 -4.69 -16.58
CA LEU A 233 -17.23 -6.13 -16.82
C LEU A 233 -16.93 -6.31 -18.31
N THR A 234 -15.65 -6.41 -18.67
CA THR A 234 -15.28 -6.90 -19.99
C THR A 234 -15.67 -8.37 -20.04
N SER A 235 -16.65 -8.70 -20.89
CA SER A 235 -17.05 -10.08 -21.15
C SER A 235 -15.82 -10.91 -21.54
N PRO A 236 -15.67 -12.14 -21.02
CA PRO A 236 -14.62 -13.03 -21.49
C PRO A 236 -14.84 -13.35 -22.97
N ILE A 237 -13.73 -13.34 -23.73
CA ILE A 237 -13.65 -13.83 -25.12
C ILE A 237 -13.77 -15.35 -25.11
#